data_AF-A0A8H6BP99-F1
#
_entry.id   AF-A0A8H6BP99-F1
#
_cell.length_a   1.000
_cell.length_b   1.000
_cell.length_c   1.000
_cell.angle_alpha   90.00
_cell.angle_beta   90.00
_cell.angle_gamma   90.00
#
_symmetry.space_group_name_H-M   'P 1'
#
loop_
_entity.id
_entity.type
_entity.pdbx_description
1 polymer ?
#
loop_
_entity_poly.entity_id
_entity_poly.type
_entity_poly.pdbx_seq_one_letter_code
_entity_poly.pdbx_strand_id
1 'polypeptide(L)'
;MTSIIPILILQGVGDAILQSKANKIAKNKVLLMNGSWDRETHGMSASDFINAIYEALKYSMLYGQNKKKKDYHKIDIESVKPSSFITHVIFLRDRSRIPINTKAITDAGIECVPVDNDAKNVDEYDLDDMYRKLRVIG
;
A
#
# COMPACT_ATOMS: atom_id res chain seq x y z
N MET A 1 -4.06 -5.09 15.28
CA MET A 1 -3.55 -4.45 14.06
C MET A 1 -2.03 -4.61 14.12
N THR A 2 -1.45 -5.71 13.62
CA THR A 2 -0.13 -6.14 14.14
C THR A 2 1.06 -6.13 13.16
N SER A 3 0.90 -6.09 11.83
CA SER A 3 2.08 -6.22 10.95
C SER A 3 2.63 -4.89 10.40
N ILE A 4 1.83 -4.08 9.69
CA ILE A 4 2.39 -2.94 8.93
C ILE A 4 2.14 -1.55 9.54
N ILE A 5 0.92 -1.26 10.04
CA ILE A 5 0.56 0.08 10.53
C ILE A 5 1.48 0.60 11.66
N PRO A 6 1.88 -0.20 12.67
CA PRO A 6 2.80 0.25 13.71
C PRO A 6 4.16 0.73 13.19
N ILE A 7 4.57 0.28 12.00
CA ILE A 7 5.81 0.70 11.35
C ILE A 7 5.56 1.96 10.51
N LEU A 8 4.46 2.00 9.76
CA LEU A 8 4.16 3.12 8.85
C LEU A 8 3.87 4.43 9.58
N ILE A 9 3.40 4.35 10.82
CA ILE A 9 3.09 5.53 11.64
C ILE A 9 4.34 6.23 12.21
N LEU A 10 5.51 5.58 12.16
CA LEU A 10 6.75 6.12 12.73
C LEU A 10 7.20 7.37 11.97
N GLN A 11 7.61 8.40 12.73
CA GLN A 11 7.97 9.71 12.19
C GLN A 11 8.91 9.63 10.97
N GLY A 12 8.54 10.28 9.87
CA GLY A 12 9.35 10.39 8.66
C GLY A 12 9.29 9.18 7.71
N VAL A 13 8.54 8.12 8.04
CA VAL A 13 8.37 6.96 7.13
C VAL A 13 7.64 7.37 5.85
N GLY A 14 6.57 8.16 5.97
CA GLY A 14 5.86 8.72 4.81
C GLY A 14 6.76 9.57 3.93
N ASP A 15 7.60 10.43 4.53
CA ASP A 15 8.59 11.22 3.82
C ASP A 15 9.58 10.35 3.05
N ALA A 16 10.16 9.34 3.69
CA ALA A 16 11.12 8.45 3.07
C ALA A 16 10.50 7.69 1.89
N ILE A 17 9.25 7.24 2.03
CA ILE A 17 8.53 6.56 0.97
C ILE A 17 8.23 7.54 -0.18
N LEU A 18 7.84 8.79 0.07
CA LEU A 18 7.61 9.80 -0.98
C LEU A 18 8.89 10.23 -1.69
N GLN A 19 9.95 10.53 -0.93
CA GLN A 19 11.24 11.01 -1.42
C GLN A 19 11.99 10.00 -2.28
N SER A 20 11.54 8.75 -2.36
CA SER A 20 11.99 7.81 -3.40
C SER A 20 11.90 8.38 -4.83
N LYS A 21 11.03 9.39 -5.07
CA LYS A 21 10.95 10.14 -6.34
C LYS A 21 12.13 11.10 -6.61
N ALA A 22 12.93 11.46 -5.60
CA ALA A 22 14.04 12.42 -5.74
C ALA A 22 15.25 11.84 -6.48
N ASN A 23 15.43 10.52 -6.47
CA ASN A 23 16.57 9.84 -7.10
C ASN A 23 16.39 9.55 -8.61
N LYS A 24 15.53 10.31 -9.31
CA LYS A 24 15.17 10.20 -10.75
C LYS A 24 14.60 8.84 -11.21
N ILE A 25 14.62 7.81 -10.38
CA ILE A 25 14.01 6.50 -10.67
C ILE A 25 12.76 6.38 -9.82
N ALA A 26 11.58 6.40 -10.46
CA ALA A 26 10.34 6.09 -9.78
C ALA A 26 10.38 4.62 -9.33
N LYS A 27 10.28 4.39 -8.02
CA LYS A 27 10.19 3.04 -7.45
C LYS A 27 8.74 2.60 -7.37
N ASN A 28 8.48 1.35 -7.74
CA ASN A 28 7.22 0.70 -7.46
C ASN A 28 7.08 0.46 -5.96
N LYS A 29 5.89 0.75 -5.44
CA LYS A 29 5.47 0.55 -4.05
C LYS A 29 4.27 -0.37 -4.10
N VAL A 30 4.49 -1.63 -3.75
CA VAL A 30 3.52 -2.70 -3.96
C VAL A 30 2.88 -3.05 -2.63
N LEU A 31 1.56 -2.97 -2.55
CA LEU A 31 0.78 -3.47 -1.43
C LEU A 31 0.35 -4.91 -1.74
N LEU A 32 0.78 -5.84 -0.89
CA LEU A 32 0.32 -7.22 -0.91
C LEU A 32 -0.89 -7.34 0.01
N MET A 33 -2.05 -7.68 -0.54
CA MET A 33 -3.26 -7.89 0.28
C MET A 33 -3.15 -9.20 1.06
N ASN A 34 -3.80 -9.24 2.23
CA ASN A 34 -4.04 -10.51 2.92
C ASN A 34 -4.94 -11.40 2.03
N GLY A 35 -4.79 -12.72 2.11
CA GLY A 35 -5.67 -13.63 1.36
C GLY A 35 -7.07 -13.76 1.96
N SER A 36 -7.19 -13.54 3.26
CA SER A 36 -8.45 -13.59 4.00
C SER A 36 -8.46 -12.57 5.15
N TRP A 37 -9.65 -12.35 5.74
CA TRP A 37 -9.76 -11.54 6.94
C TRP A 37 -9.11 -12.23 8.14
N ASP A 38 -8.33 -11.46 8.89
CA ASP A 38 -7.91 -11.84 10.23
C ASP A 38 -8.84 -11.23 11.30
N ARG A 39 -8.50 -11.43 12.58
CA ARG A 39 -9.26 -10.90 13.73
C ARG A 39 -9.38 -9.37 13.72
N GLU A 40 -8.46 -8.68 13.06
CA GLU A 40 -8.22 -7.24 13.14
C GLU A 40 -8.79 -6.52 11.92
N THR A 41 -8.92 -7.21 10.79
CA THR A 41 -9.36 -6.64 9.51
C THR A 41 -10.71 -7.15 9.04
N HIS A 42 -11.47 -7.84 9.90
CA HIS A 42 -12.77 -8.40 9.54
C HIS A 42 -13.74 -7.31 9.07
N GLY A 43 -14.38 -7.53 7.92
CA GLY A 43 -15.33 -6.59 7.32
C GLY A 43 -14.69 -5.44 6.54
N MET A 44 -13.37 -5.32 6.51
CA MET A 44 -12.67 -4.31 5.70
C MET A 44 -12.59 -4.76 4.23
N SER A 45 -12.76 -3.79 3.33
CA SER A 45 -12.48 -3.91 1.89
C SER A 45 -11.04 -3.50 1.57
N ALA A 46 -10.54 -3.82 0.38
CA ALA A 46 -9.22 -3.37 -0.07
C ALA A 46 -9.06 -1.83 -0.02
N SER A 47 -10.12 -1.07 -0.28
CA SER A 47 -10.10 0.39 -0.16
C SER A 47 -9.87 0.84 1.29
N ASP A 48 -10.43 0.12 2.27
CA ASP A 48 -10.23 0.44 3.69
C ASP A 48 -8.78 0.18 4.12
N PHE A 49 -8.16 -0.89 3.60
CA PHE A 49 -6.73 -1.16 3.81
C PHE A 49 -5.87 -0.04 3.22
N ILE A 50 -6.12 0.36 1.97
CA ILE A 50 -5.41 1.46 1.30
C ILE A 50 -5.54 2.75 2.10
N ASN A 51 -6.75 3.06 2.57
CA ASN A 51 -7.02 4.27 3.35
C ASN A 51 -6.30 4.24 4.72
N ALA A 52 -6.35 3.10 5.43
CA ALA A 52 -5.66 2.97 6.72
C ALA A 52 -4.14 3.15 6.57
N ILE A 53 -3.54 2.60 5.51
CA ILE A 53 -2.12 2.78 5.19
C ILE A 53 -1.82 4.25 4.84
N TYR A 54 -2.64 4.85 3.99
CA TYR A 54 -2.51 6.25 3.60
C TYR A 54 -2.54 7.20 4.80
N GLU A 55 -3.51 7.03 5.70
CA GLU A 55 -3.65 7.84 6.91
C GLU A 55 -2.48 7.64 7.89
N ALA A 56 -2.00 6.40 8.06
CA ALA A 56 -0.82 6.13 8.88
C ALA A 56 0.44 6.84 8.34
N LEU A 57 0.62 6.83 7.01
CA LEU A 57 1.72 7.51 6.34
C LEU A 57 1.58 9.03 6.40
N LYS A 58 0.39 9.60 6.19
CA LYS A 58 0.15 11.03 6.42
C LYS A 58 0.50 11.43 7.86
N TYR A 59 0.01 10.67 8.83
CA TYR A 59 0.29 10.91 10.24
C TYR A 59 1.80 10.96 10.52
N SER A 60 2.55 10.02 9.94
CA SER A 60 4.01 9.93 10.10
C SER A 60 4.78 11.18 9.63
N MET A 61 4.20 11.95 8.70
CA MET A 61 4.77 13.19 8.16
C MET A 61 4.39 14.43 9.00
N LEU A 62 3.23 14.40 9.66
CA LEU A 62 2.73 15.53 10.46
C LEU A 62 3.45 15.69 11.80
N TYR A 63 3.85 14.59 12.45
CA TYR A 63 4.42 14.65 13.80
C TYR A 63 5.90 15.07 13.87
N GLY A 64 6.54 15.35 12.73
CA GLY A 64 7.88 15.94 12.65
C GLY A 64 7.94 17.47 12.62
N GLN A 65 6.80 18.15 12.51
CA GLN A 65 6.73 19.59 12.24
C GLN A 65 7.11 20.50 13.44
N ASN A 66 7.21 19.95 14.66
CA ASN A 66 7.47 20.75 15.86
C ASN A 66 8.96 21.06 16.15
N LYS A 67 9.90 20.69 15.26
CA LYS A 67 11.33 21.00 15.45
C LYS A 67 11.86 21.93 14.36
N LYS A 68 11.78 23.24 14.63
CA LYS A 68 12.64 24.33 14.12
C LYS A 68 13.58 23.97 12.94
N LYS A 69 13.08 23.81 11.71
CA LYS A 69 13.88 23.94 10.47
C LYS A 69 12.98 24.39 9.33
N LYS A 70 13.29 25.55 8.76
CA LYS A 70 12.58 26.23 7.67
C LYS A 70 12.66 25.51 6.31
N ASP A 71 13.28 24.33 6.23
CA ASP A 71 13.68 23.73 4.95
C ASP A 71 13.12 22.32 4.71
N TYR A 72 12.41 21.71 5.68
CA TYR A 72 12.10 20.27 5.59
C TYR A 72 10.79 19.90 4.87
N HIS A 73 9.81 20.79 4.67
CA HIS A 73 8.56 20.42 3.99
C HIS A 73 8.05 21.48 3.00
N LYS A 74 8.33 21.24 1.71
CA LYS A 74 7.62 21.87 0.58
C LYS A 74 6.49 20.98 0.04
N ILE A 75 6.24 19.83 0.67
CA ILE A 75 5.19 18.89 0.27
C ILE A 75 3.90 19.36 0.92
N ASP A 76 2.97 19.83 0.10
CA ASP A 76 1.59 20.06 0.51
C ASP A 76 0.95 18.70 0.80
N ILE A 77 0.84 18.34 2.08
CA ILE A 77 0.35 17.03 2.51
C ILE A 77 -1.09 16.77 2.07
N GLU A 78 -1.89 17.82 1.87
CA GLU A 78 -3.26 17.72 1.38
C GLU A 78 -3.34 17.43 -0.12
N SER A 79 -2.26 17.69 -0.86
CA SER A 79 -2.13 17.31 -2.27
C SER A 79 -1.70 15.85 -2.47
N VAL A 80 -1.24 15.18 -1.41
CA VAL A 80 -0.73 13.80 -1.49
C VAL A 80 -1.89 12.83 -1.63
N LYS A 81 -1.86 12.00 -2.67
CA LYS A 81 -2.86 10.95 -2.91
C LYS A 81 -2.37 9.58 -2.41
N PRO A 82 -3.27 8.62 -2.13
CA PRO A 82 -2.88 7.23 -1.82
C PRO A 82 -1.92 6.63 -2.86
N SER A 83 -2.12 6.93 -4.16
CA SER A 83 -1.25 6.49 -5.26
C SER A 83 0.19 7.04 -5.21
N SER A 84 0.45 8.03 -4.35
CA SER A 84 1.81 8.51 -4.07
C SER A 84 2.61 7.53 -3.20
N PHE A 85 1.92 6.69 -2.43
CA PHE A 85 2.49 5.70 -1.52
C PHE A 85 2.32 4.27 -2.00
N ILE A 86 1.25 3.98 -2.75
CA ILE A 86 0.92 2.64 -3.25
C ILE A 86 0.73 2.75 -4.76
N THR A 87 1.61 2.13 -5.53
CA THR A 87 1.52 2.13 -7.00
C THR A 87 0.75 0.92 -7.52
N HIS A 88 0.86 -0.21 -6.82
CA HIS A 88 0.26 -1.48 -7.22
C HIS A 88 -0.36 -2.15 -6.00
N VAL A 89 -1.50 -2.80 -6.20
CA VAL A 89 -2.15 -3.69 -5.23
C VAL A 89 -2.18 -5.09 -5.84
N ILE A 90 -1.50 -6.02 -5.19
CA ILE A 90 -1.55 -7.44 -5.51
C ILE A 90 -2.58 -8.11 -4.62
N PHE A 91 -3.41 -8.97 -5.22
CA PHE A 91 -4.47 -9.68 -4.52
C PHE A 91 -4.79 -11.03 -5.14
N LEU A 92 -5.43 -11.91 -4.38
CA LEU A 92 -5.88 -13.22 -4.85
C LEU A 92 -7.05 -13.09 -5.82
N ARG A 93 -6.89 -13.63 -7.03
CA ARG A 93 -7.82 -13.44 -8.15
C ARG A 93 -9.25 -13.92 -7.86
N ASP A 94 -9.40 -15.18 -7.47
CA ASP A 94 -10.73 -15.83 -7.51
C ASP A 94 -11.33 -16.07 -6.12
N ARG A 95 -10.51 -16.11 -5.07
CA ARG A 95 -10.95 -16.48 -3.71
C ARG A 95 -10.55 -15.51 -2.61
N SER A 96 -10.26 -14.26 -2.93
CA SER A 96 -10.09 -13.24 -1.90
C SER A 96 -11.38 -13.11 -1.09
N ARG A 97 -11.31 -13.41 0.22
CA ARG A 97 -12.44 -13.14 1.13
C ARG A 97 -12.61 -11.65 1.41
N ILE A 98 -11.59 -10.86 1.10
CA ILE A 98 -11.60 -9.40 1.22
C ILE A 98 -12.24 -8.84 -0.06
N PRO A 99 -13.28 -7.98 0.04
CA PRO A 99 -13.88 -7.32 -1.11
C PRO A 99 -12.90 -6.39 -1.83
N ILE A 100 -12.80 -6.51 -3.15
CA ILE A 100 -11.86 -5.73 -3.98
C ILE A 100 -12.63 -5.04 -5.09
N ASN A 101 -12.78 -3.73 -4.98
CA ASN A 101 -13.30 -2.90 -6.05
C ASN A 101 -12.14 -2.41 -6.93
N THR A 102 -11.71 -3.25 -7.87
CA THR A 102 -10.57 -2.94 -8.76
C THR A 102 -10.77 -1.66 -9.54
N LYS A 103 -12.02 -1.35 -9.94
CA LYS A 103 -12.35 -0.10 -10.63
C LYS A 103 -12.06 1.12 -9.74
N ALA A 104 -12.56 1.15 -8.51
CA ALA A 104 -12.32 2.28 -7.61
C ALA A 104 -10.83 2.47 -7.30
N ILE A 105 -10.09 1.37 -7.14
CA ILE A 105 -8.64 1.40 -6.87
C ILE A 105 -7.87 1.92 -8.10
N THR A 106 -8.23 1.45 -9.30
CA THR A 106 -7.63 1.92 -10.56
C THR A 106 -7.95 3.38 -10.83
N ASP A 107 -9.19 3.82 -10.58
CA ASP A 107 -9.61 5.22 -10.72
C ASP A 107 -8.84 6.14 -9.74
N ALA A 108 -8.36 5.61 -8.61
CA ALA A 108 -7.48 6.33 -7.66
C ALA A 108 -6.00 6.39 -8.12
N GLY A 109 -5.67 5.80 -9.26
CA GLY A 109 -4.33 5.76 -9.85
C GLY A 109 -3.43 4.66 -9.28
N ILE A 110 -4.02 3.55 -8.84
CA ILE A 110 -3.29 2.38 -8.30
C ILE A 110 -3.58 1.18 -9.20
N GLU A 111 -2.54 0.51 -9.68
CA GLU A 111 -2.71 -0.65 -10.55
C GLU A 111 -3.13 -1.89 -9.76
N CYS A 112 -4.12 -2.62 -10.26
CA CYS A 112 -4.62 -3.85 -9.67
C CYS A 112 -4.01 -5.07 -10.36
N VAL A 113 -3.30 -5.91 -9.61
CA VAL A 113 -2.58 -7.07 -10.12
C VAL A 113 -3.14 -8.35 -9.47
N PRO A 114 -4.05 -9.07 -10.14
CA PRO A 114 -4.53 -10.34 -9.63
C PRO A 114 -3.44 -11.42 -9.76
N VAL A 115 -3.30 -12.22 -8.72
CA VAL A 115 -2.42 -13.38 -8.63
C VAL A 115 -3.26 -14.61 -8.29
N ASP A 116 -2.89 -15.74 -8.87
CA ASP A 116 -3.60 -17.00 -8.65
C ASP A 116 -3.39 -17.51 -7.20
N ASN A 117 -4.33 -18.30 -6.72
CA ASN A 117 -4.26 -18.92 -5.39
C ASN A 117 -3.36 -20.16 -5.42
N ASP A 118 -2.67 -20.45 -4.31
CA ASP A 118 -1.91 -21.70 -4.19
C ASP A 118 -2.85 -22.93 -4.27
N ALA A 119 -2.38 -23.98 -4.95
CA ALA A 119 -3.18 -25.18 -5.21
C ALA A 119 -3.55 -25.95 -3.94
N LYS A 120 -2.75 -25.85 -2.87
CA LYS A 120 -2.95 -26.54 -1.59
C LYS A 120 -3.60 -25.63 -0.56
N ASN A 121 -3.29 -24.33 -0.58
CA ASN A 121 -3.89 -23.35 0.31
C ASN A 121 -4.54 -22.18 -0.45
N VAL A 122 -5.86 -22.20 -0.52
CA VAL A 122 -6.64 -21.19 -1.25
C VAL A 122 -6.56 -19.79 -0.66
N ASP A 123 -6.11 -19.62 0.58
CA ASP A 123 -5.92 -18.28 1.18
C ASP A 123 -4.46 -17.78 1.00
N GLU A 124 -3.61 -18.50 0.24
CA GLU A 124 -2.22 -18.14 -0.08
C GLU A 124 -2.02 -17.86 -1.57
N TYR A 125 -0.95 -17.14 -1.90
CA TYR A 125 -0.55 -16.82 -3.27
C TYR A 125 0.19 -17.99 -3.91
N ASP A 126 -0.16 -18.30 -5.17
CA ASP A 126 0.69 -19.13 -6.02
C ASP A 126 2.03 -18.40 -6.24
N LEU A 127 3.12 -18.99 -5.75
CA LEU A 127 4.42 -18.35 -5.77
C LEU A 127 4.95 -18.14 -7.19
N ASP A 128 4.67 -19.06 -8.13
CA ASP A 128 5.17 -18.96 -9.50
C ASP A 128 4.47 -17.84 -10.28
N ASP A 129 3.15 -17.72 -10.18
CA ASP A 129 2.41 -16.58 -10.73
C ASP A 129 2.83 -15.28 -10.05
N MET A 130 2.96 -15.27 -8.72
CA MET A 130 3.42 -14.12 -7.96
C MET A 130 4.78 -13.60 -8.44
N TYR A 131 5.77 -14.49 -8.59
CA TYR A 131 7.09 -14.14 -9.11
C TYR A 131 7.02 -13.60 -10.54
N ARG A 132 6.20 -14.21 -11.41
CA ARG A 132 6.00 -13.72 -12.78
C ARG A 132 5.40 -12.31 -12.78
N LYS A 133 4.41 -12.02 -11.95
CA LYS A 133 3.80 -10.68 -11.86
C LYS A 133 4.78 -9.64 -11.32
N LEU A 134 5.53 -9.96 -10.27
CA LEU A 134 6.51 -9.04 -9.69
C LEU A 134 7.61 -8.64 -10.68
N ARG A 135 8.06 -9.56 -11.54
CA ARG A 135 9.06 -9.27 -12.60
C ARG A 135 8.54 -8.36 -13.71
N VAL A 136 7.22 -8.28 -13.90
CA VAL A 136 6.61 -7.37 -14.88
C VAL A 136 6.41 -5.99 -14.27
N ILE A 137 6.14 -5.91 -12.97
CA ILE A 137 5.98 -4.66 -12.24
C ILE A 137 7.30 -3.88 -12.23
N GLY A 138 8.44 -4.53 -11.97
CA GLY A 138 9.76 -3.88 -11.82
C GLY A 138 10.89 -4.54 -12.59
#